data_AF-A0A373DBW0-F1
#
_entry.id   AF-A0A373DBW0-F1
#
_cell.length_a   1.000
_cell.length_b   1.000
_cell.length_c   1.000
_cell.angle_alpha   90.00
_cell.angle_beta   90.00
_cell.angle_gamma   90.00
#
_symmetry.space_group_name_H-M   'P 1'
#
loop_
_entity.id
_entity.type
_entity.pdbx_description
1 polymer ?
#
loop_
_entity_poly.entity_id
_entity_poly.type
_entity_poly.pdbx_seq_one_letter_code
_entity_poly.pdbx_strand_id
1 'polypeptide(L)'
;MNRFEKLWEGSVKVRIDGRGMERFFNIAAQRGIVIEKIETKEIPAAEYDGNRHDRYDNHVEKKELEKEDKKQGKTVCFEISPRNFKRLKPIARKTDVRLRITEKHGFPFWLILGRRRSLWAGGLAAFFLLIYLSSFYVWDISFDGNHRFTDEMLLHFMDTIPVQCGMRKKEISCGDLEKQIRNAFPEIGWVSAELTGTRLTVHVRENDGILKAETGSDAPCELTAGSDGTVTKIIVRNGIVRVKAGDEVKTGDVLVSGKLPIYDDSETLVKTNLVHADAEVYAETTRTVTWKIPVVEEIRAGTGKKRKGVFFKFLDTEFCFLMPDLKKESSWELFMEESQLRFSKILPSGLRRDPCCQGIYSLRKSPHKIRSFGFC
;
A
#
# COMPACT_ATOMS: atom_id res chain seq x y z
N MET A 1 9.04 -47.54 15.84
CA MET A 1 8.14 -46.57 15.18
C MET A 1 8.24 -45.25 15.93
N ASN A 2 8.70 -44.19 15.26
CA ASN A 2 9.01 -42.92 15.92
C ASN A 2 7.73 -42.24 16.43
N ARG A 3 7.81 -41.56 17.59
CA ARG A 3 6.67 -40.86 18.21
C ARG A 3 6.03 -39.82 17.26
N PHE A 4 6.84 -39.25 16.36
CA PHE A 4 6.40 -38.30 15.32
C PHE A 4 5.62 -38.96 14.16
N GLU A 5 6.04 -40.13 13.67
CA GLU A 5 5.32 -40.85 12.62
C GLU A 5 3.94 -41.30 13.09
N LYS A 6 3.83 -41.75 14.35
CA LYS A 6 2.55 -42.05 15.00
C LYS A 6 1.59 -40.87 15.02
N LEU A 7 2.10 -39.65 15.19
CA LEU A 7 1.28 -38.44 15.23
C LEU A 7 0.69 -38.13 13.85
N TRP A 8 1.46 -38.39 12.79
CA TRP A 8 1.10 -38.13 11.39
C TRP A 8 0.19 -39.20 10.78
N GLU A 9 0.43 -40.49 11.08
CA GLU A 9 -0.43 -41.59 10.59
C GLU A 9 -1.71 -41.78 11.41
N GLY A 10 -1.69 -41.37 12.68
CA GLY A 10 -2.78 -41.59 13.64
C GLY A 10 -2.82 -43.02 14.20
N SER A 11 -3.57 -43.19 15.29
CA SER A 11 -3.84 -44.47 15.95
C SER A 11 -5.33 -44.64 16.20
N VAL A 12 -5.79 -45.89 16.16
CA VAL A 12 -7.19 -46.25 16.45
C VAL A 12 -7.19 -47.17 17.65
N LYS A 13 -7.95 -46.82 18.70
CA LYS A 13 -8.19 -47.70 19.84
C LYS A 13 -9.38 -48.59 19.51
N VAL A 14 -9.14 -49.89 19.52
CA VAL A 14 -10.11 -50.91 19.10
C VAL A 14 -10.36 -51.85 20.27
N ARG A 15 -11.64 -52.11 20.53
CA ARG A 15 -12.12 -53.10 21.48
C ARG A 15 -12.52 -54.38 20.74
N ILE A 16 -12.09 -55.51 21.28
CA ILE A 16 -12.43 -56.85 20.81
C ILE A 16 -13.23 -57.60 21.87
N ASP A 17 -14.35 -58.18 21.42
CA ASP A 17 -15.21 -59.07 22.21
C ASP A 17 -15.48 -60.38 21.41
N GLY A 18 -15.31 -61.56 22.03
CA GLY A 18 -15.65 -62.86 21.42
C GLY A 18 -14.89 -64.06 21.98
N ARG A 19 -15.35 -65.29 21.67
CA ARG A 19 -14.70 -66.54 22.14
C ARG A 19 -13.39 -66.89 21.42
N GLY A 20 -13.13 -66.32 20.24
CA GLY A 20 -12.00 -66.64 19.37
C GLY A 20 -10.79 -65.70 19.46
N MET A 21 -10.59 -64.97 20.57
CA MET A 21 -9.57 -63.90 20.67
C MET A 21 -8.14 -64.40 20.46
N GLU A 22 -7.78 -65.55 21.02
CA GLU A 22 -6.42 -66.11 20.88
C GLU A 22 -6.09 -66.47 19.42
N ARG A 23 -7.06 -67.07 18.71
CA ARG A 23 -6.93 -67.35 17.27
C ARG A 23 -6.81 -66.07 16.46
N PHE A 24 -7.53 -65.01 16.84
CA PHE A 24 -7.44 -63.71 16.20
C PHE A 24 -6.05 -63.08 16.34
N PHE A 25 -5.48 -63.06 17.55
CA PHE A 25 -4.14 -62.50 17.78
C PHE A 25 -3.05 -63.31 17.08
N ASN A 26 -3.19 -64.65 17.04
CA ASN A 26 -2.24 -65.51 16.34
C ASN A 26 -2.25 -65.25 14.82
N ILE A 27 -3.43 -65.17 14.20
CA ILE A 27 -3.56 -64.86 12.76
C ILE A 27 -3.11 -63.42 12.44
N ALA A 28 -3.34 -62.48 13.35
CA ALA A 28 -2.85 -61.10 13.20
C ALA A 28 -1.31 -61.04 13.24
N ALA A 29 -0.69 -61.76 14.17
CA ALA A 29 0.77 -61.87 14.28
C ALA A 29 1.39 -62.55 13.04
N GLN A 30 0.80 -63.65 12.56
CA GLN A 30 1.25 -64.33 11.34
C GLN A 30 1.18 -63.46 10.08
N ARG A 31 0.26 -62.48 10.04
CA ARG A 31 0.12 -61.51 8.94
C ARG A 31 0.99 -60.27 9.08
N GLY A 32 1.88 -60.25 10.10
CA GLY A 32 2.78 -59.13 10.39
C GLY A 32 2.03 -57.87 10.84
N ILE A 33 0.85 -58.01 11.44
CA ILE A 33 0.08 -56.86 11.93
C ILE A 33 0.56 -56.51 13.33
N VAL A 34 1.28 -55.40 13.45
CA VAL A 34 1.75 -54.89 14.73
C VAL A 34 0.57 -54.30 15.50
N ILE A 35 0.29 -54.89 16.66
CA ILE A 35 -0.70 -54.43 17.63
C ILE A 35 0.06 -53.83 18.81
N GLU A 36 -0.33 -52.64 19.26
CA GLU A 36 0.36 -51.90 20.31
C GLU A 36 -0.56 -51.67 21.51
N LYS A 37 0.02 -51.56 22.71
CA LYS A 37 -0.69 -51.30 23.98
C LYS A 37 -1.94 -52.16 24.19
N ILE A 38 -1.74 -53.44 24.48
CA ILE A 38 -2.82 -54.36 24.80
C ILE A 38 -3.23 -54.14 26.26
N GLU A 39 -4.46 -53.70 26.47
CA GLU A 39 -5.09 -53.53 27.79
C GLU A 39 -6.24 -54.54 27.92
N THR A 40 -6.14 -55.48 28.86
CA THR A 40 -7.25 -56.35 29.23
C THR A 40 -8.14 -55.61 30.22
N LYS A 41 -9.42 -55.42 29.89
CA LYS A 41 -10.41 -54.85 30.80
C LYS A 41 -11.46 -55.91 31.13
N GLU A 42 -11.65 -56.15 32.42
CA GLU A 42 -12.77 -56.90 32.95
C GLU A 42 -13.95 -55.93 33.11
N ILE A 43 -15.09 -56.26 32.52
CA ILE A 43 -16.28 -55.41 32.53
C ILE A 43 -17.35 -56.13 33.36
N PRO A 44 -18.03 -55.45 34.30
CA PRO A 44 -19.15 -56.04 35.02
C PRO A 44 -20.27 -56.42 34.04
N ALA A 45 -20.97 -57.52 34.34
CA ALA A 45 -21.92 -58.19 33.45
C ALA A 45 -23.08 -57.31 32.89
N ALA A 46 -23.26 -56.09 33.39
CA ALA A 46 -24.32 -55.16 33.00
C ALA A 46 -24.11 -54.45 31.64
N GLU A 47 -22.91 -54.47 31.05
CA GLU A 47 -22.61 -53.79 29.77
C GLU A 47 -22.45 -54.76 28.58
N TYR A 48 -22.81 -56.04 28.76
CA TYR A 48 -22.77 -57.05 27.72
C TYR A 48 -24.05 -56.97 26.85
N ASP A 49 -23.94 -56.34 25.68
CA ASP A 49 -24.98 -56.32 24.64
C ASP A 49 -25.04 -57.69 23.94
N GLY A 50 -25.70 -58.64 24.61
CA GLY A 50 -25.90 -60.02 24.20
C GLY A 50 -27.07 -60.18 23.23
N ASN A 51 -26.98 -59.63 22.03
CA ASN A 51 -28.00 -59.90 21.00
C ASN A 51 -27.72 -61.27 20.31
N ARG A 52 -28.13 -62.37 20.97
CA ARG A 52 -28.21 -63.73 20.40
C ARG A 52 -29.16 -64.66 21.19
N HIS A 53 -30.27 -64.15 21.74
CA HIS A 53 -31.17 -64.95 22.60
C HIS A 53 -32.53 -65.33 21.96
N ASP A 54 -32.72 -65.13 20.66
CA ASP A 54 -34.03 -65.36 20.02
C ASP A 54 -34.18 -66.76 19.40
N ARG A 55 -33.81 -67.84 20.11
CA ARG A 55 -34.08 -69.19 19.58
C ARG A 55 -34.26 -70.35 20.57
N TYR A 56 -34.47 -70.09 21.86
CA TYR A 56 -34.75 -71.18 22.82
C TYR A 56 -35.90 -70.78 23.75
N ASP A 57 -37.02 -71.51 23.63
CA ASP A 57 -38.28 -71.26 24.35
C ASP A 57 -38.35 -71.90 25.74
N ASN A 58 -37.34 -72.68 26.15
CA ASN A 58 -37.37 -73.36 27.45
C ASN A 58 -36.68 -72.54 28.56
N HIS A 59 -37.45 -72.25 29.62
CA HIS A 59 -37.03 -71.47 30.79
C HIS A 59 -35.89 -72.09 31.62
N VAL A 60 -35.63 -73.39 31.45
CA VAL A 60 -34.58 -74.12 32.19
C VAL A 60 -33.22 -74.00 31.50
N GLU A 61 -33.16 -74.15 30.17
CA GLU A 61 -31.93 -73.93 29.39
C GLU A 61 -31.49 -72.47 29.39
N LYS A 62 -32.44 -71.51 29.40
CA LYS A 62 -32.13 -70.09 29.58
C LYS A 62 -31.40 -69.80 30.90
N LYS A 63 -31.79 -70.47 31.99
CA LYS A 63 -31.18 -70.27 33.32
C LYS A 63 -29.82 -70.97 33.47
N GLU A 64 -29.58 -72.05 32.74
CA GLU A 64 -28.24 -72.66 32.67
C GLU A 64 -27.30 -71.86 31.76
N LEU A 65 -27.78 -71.34 30.64
CA LEU A 65 -27.03 -70.40 29.78
C LEU A 65 -26.73 -69.07 30.50
N GLU A 66 -27.68 -68.52 31.27
CA GLU A 66 -27.45 -67.34 32.14
C GLU A 66 -26.47 -67.61 33.29
N LYS A 67 -26.32 -68.88 33.72
CA LYS A 67 -25.32 -69.28 34.72
C LYS A 67 -23.95 -69.55 34.10
N GLU A 68 -23.87 -70.00 32.85
CA GLU A 68 -22.60 -70.16 32.12
C GLU A 68 -22.05 -68.82 31.60
N ASP A 69 -22.90 -67.90 31.12
CA ASP A 69 -22.48 -66.56 30.63
C ASP A 69 -22.03 -65.62 31.77
N LYS A 70 -22.24 -65.99 33.04
CA LYS A 70 -21.61 -65.32 34.20
C LYS A 70 -20.10 -65.56 34.31
N LYS A 71 -19.52 -66.43 33.48
CA LYS A 71 -18.05 -66.55 33.37
C LYS A 71 -17.49 -65.47 32.44
N GLN A 72 -17.13 -64.34 33.07
CA GLN A 72 -16.09 -63.41 32.65
C GLN A 72 -15.88 -63.31 31.12
N GLY A 73 -16.69 -62.50 30.46
CA GLY A 73 -16.37 -62.04 29.11
C GLY A 73 -15.16 -61.11 29.16
N LYS A 74 -13.94 -61.67 29.10
CA LYS A 74 -12.70 -60.88 28.99
C LYS A 74 -12.75 -60.04 27.72
N THR A 75 -12.58 -58.73 27.83
CA THR A 75 -12.53 -57.83 26.69
C THR A 75 -11.13 -57.27 26.55
N VAL A 76 -10.62 -57.22 25.32
CA VAL A 76 -9.25 -56.75 25.04
C VAL A 76 -9.31 -55.48 24.23
N CYS A 77 -8.71 -54.42 24.74
CA CYS A 77 -8.50 -53.17 24.04
C CYS A 77 -7.07 -53.10 23.53
N PHE A 78 -6.87 -52.64 22.30
CA PHE A 78 -5.53 -52.38 21.78
C PHE A 78 -5.51 -51.20 20.81
N GLU A 79 -4.34 -50.60 20.66
CA GLU A 79 -4.08 -49.56 19.68
C GLU A 79 -3.49 -50.16 18.40
N ILE A 80 -3.96 -49.67 17.26
CA ILE A 80 -3.44 -50.08 15.96
C ILE A 80 -3.45 -48.92 14.96
N SER A 81 -2.55 -48.97 13.97
CA SER A 81 -2.54 -48.00 12.89
C SER A 81 -3.82 -48.12 12.01
N PRO A 82 -4.34 -47.01 11.46
CA PRO A 82 -5.54 -47.02 10.61
C PRO A 82 -5.41 -47.91 9.37
N ARG A 83 -4.19 -48.02 8.82
CA ARG A 83 -3.89 -48.88 7.66
C ARG A 83 -4.03 -50.36 8.03
N ASN A 84 -3.52 -50.75 9.19
CA ASN A 84 -3.60 -52.12 9.70
C ASN A 84 -5.00 -52.51 10.19
N PHE A 85 -5.80 -51.55 10.69
CA PHE A 85 -7.19 -51.80 11.08
C PHE A 85 -8.05 -52.36 9.93
N LYS A 86 -7.87 -51.86 8.69
CA LYS A 86 -8.60 -52.38 7.52
C LYS A 86 -8.27 -53.85 7.24
N ARG A 87 -7.02 -54.27 7.52
CA ARG A 87 -6.54 -55.65 7.33
C ARG A 87 -7.07 -56.61 8.42
N LEU A 88 -7.52 -56.09 9.57
CA LEU A 88 -8.10 -56.90 10.65
C LEU A 88 -9.56 -57.29 10.42
N LYS A 89 -10.34 -56.51 9.66
CA LYS A 89 -11.74 -56.83 9.34
C LYS A 89 -11.97 -58.26 8.78
N PRO A 90 -11.20 -58.73 7.78
CA PRO A 90 -11.38 -60.09 7.27
C PRO A 90 -10.94 -61.17 8.27
N ILE A 91 -10.02 -60.87 9.19
CA ILE A 91 -9.56 -61.81 10.22
C ILE A 91 -10.65 -61.98 11.27
N ALA A 92 -11.21 -60.87 11.75
CA ALA A 92 -12.31 -60.89 12.73
C ALA A 92 -13.55 -61.66 12.24
N ARG A 93 -13.88 -61.56 10.95
CA ARG A 93 -14.97 -62.35 10.33
C ARG A 93 -14.70 -63.85 10.34
N LYS A 94 -13.43 -64.27 10.18
CA LYS A 94 -13.05 -65.69 10.18
C LYS A 94 -13.02 -66.30 11.59
N THR A 95 -12.76 -65.48 12.60
CA THR A 95 -12.60 -65.94 13.99
C THR A 95 -13.86 -65.75 14.85
N ASP A 96 -14.98 -65.30 14.26
CA ASP A 96 -16.23 -64.92 14.95
C ASP A 96 -16.00 -63.94 16.13
N VAL A 97 -15.20 -62.90 15.86
CA VAL A 97 -14.85 -61.86 16.84
C VAL A 97 -15.44 -60.52 16.42
N ARG A 98 -16.01 -59.76 17.37
CA ARG A 98 -16.55 -58.42 17.15
C ARG A 98 -15.48 -57.36 17.40
N LEU A 99 -15.19 -56.55 16.39
CA LEU A 99 -14.33 -55.37 16.48
C LEU A 99 -15.19 -54.11 16.65
N ARG A 100 -15.02 -53.36 17.74
CA ARG A 100 -15.61 -52.03 17.96
C ARG A 100 -14.51 -50.97 18.03
N ILE A 101 -14.66 -49.86 17.31
CA ILE A 101 -13.73 -48.73 17.42
C ILE A 101 -14.19 -47.86 18.59
N THR A 102 -13.34 -47.67 19.60
CA THR A 102 -13.66 -46.84 20.77
C THR A 102 -13.21 -45.40 20.54
N GLU A 103 -11.97 -45.20 20.07
CA GLU A 103 -11.39 -43.87 19.88
C GLU A 103 -10.54 -43.80 18.61
N LYS A 104 -10.48 -42.62 17.98
CA LYS A 104 -9.64 -42.32 16.82
C LYS A 104 -8.74 -41.14 17.18
N HIS A 105 -7.43 -41.36 17.18
CA HIS A 105 -6.42 -40.36 17.49
C HIS A 105 -5.54 -40.09 16.26
N GLY A 106 -5.13 -38.84 16.04
CA GLY A 106 -4.18 -38.50 14.98
C GLY A 106 -4.46 -37.19 14.22
N PHE A 107 -3.40 -36.63 13.65
CA PHE A 107 -3.45 -35.40 12.83
C PHE A 107 -4.44 -35.46 11.65
N PRO A 108 -4.49 -36.53 10.82
CA PRO A 108 -5.43 -36.59 9.70
C PRO A 108 -6.90 -36.65 10.17
N PHE A 109 -7.20 -37.26 11.32
CA PHE A 109 -8.55 -37.28 11.87
C PHE A 109 -8.97 -35.94 12.47
N TRP A 110 -8.02 -35.20 13.09
CA TRP A 110 -8.25 -33.85 13.59
C TRP A 110 -8.50 -32.84 12.46
N LEU A 111 -7.76 -32.94 11.34
CA LEU A 111 -7.95 -32.07 10.17
C LEU A 111 -9.30 -32.29 9.47
N ILE A 112 -9.78 -33.54 9.43
CA ILE A 112 -11.04 -33.91 8.78
C ILE A 112 -12.25 -33.56 9.66
N LEU A 113 -12.23 -33.86 10.97
CA LEU A 113 -13.31 -33.47 11.89
C LEU A 113 -13.31 -31.96 12.17
N GLY A 114 -12.14 -31.34 12.18
CA GLY A 114 -11.94 -29.92 12.45
C GLY A 114 -12.07 -29.03 11.21
N ARG A 115 -12.45 -29.54 10.03
CA ARG A 115 -12.37 -28.79 8.76
C ARG A 115 -13.04 -27.41 8.81
N ARG A 116 -14.18 -27.28 9.52
CA ARG A 116 -14.84 -25.98 9.69
C ARG A 116 -14.08 -25.03 10.60
N ARG A 117 -13.44 -25.51 11.69
CA ARG A 117 -12.64 -24.70 12.65
C ARG A 117 -11.19 -24.46 12.18
N SER A 118 -10.62 -25.39 11.43
CA SER A 118 -9.28 -25.28 10.82
C SER A 118 -9.26 -24.26 9.69
N LEU A 119 -10.36 -24.06 8.96
CA LEU A 119 -10.50 -22.96 8.00
C LEU A 119 -10.43 -21.58 8.69
N TRP A 120 -10.98 -21.44 9.91
CA TRP A 120 -10.84 -20.19 10.68
C TRP A 120 -9.39 -19.95 11.11
N ALA A 121 -8.72 -20.97 11.64
CA ALA A 121 -7.31 -20.86 12.02
C ALA A 121 -6.40 -20.60 10.80
N GLY A 122 -6.68 -21.25 9.67
CA GLY A 122 -5.97 -21.05 8.41
C GLY A 122 -6.22 -19.66 7.82
N GLY A 123 -7.46 -19.17 7.85
CA GLY A 123 -7.82 -17.82 7.42
C GLY A 123 -7.15 -16.75 8.28
N LEU A 124 -7.12 -16.95 9.60
CA LEU A 124 -6.43 -16.06 10.52
C LEU A 124 -4.92 -16.05 10.28
N ALA A 125 -4.30 -17.23 10.10
CA ALA A 125 -2.89 -17.33 9.76
C ALA A 125 -2.57 -16.69 8.41
N ALA A 126 -3.42 -16.89 7.39
CA ALA A 126 -3.28 -16.27 6.08
C ALA A 126 -3.42 -14.75 6.15
N PHE A 127 -4.32 -14.22 6.99
CA PHE A 127 -4.46 -12.79 7.21
C PHE A 127 -3.19 -12.17 7.81
N PHE A 128 -2.61 -12.77 8.85
CA PHE A 128 -1.34 -12.31 9.40
C PHE A 128 -0.18 -12.46 8.42
N LEU A 129 -0.15 -13.54 7.63
CA LEU A 129 0.83 -13.73 6.58
C LEU A 129 0.74 -12.62 5.52
N LEU A 130 -0.47 -12.21 5.15
CA LEU A 130 -0.72 -11.15 4.17
C LEU A 130 -0.27 -9.78 4.71
N ILE A 131 -0.56 -9.47 5.97
CA ILE A 131 -0.04 -8.26 6.65
C ILE A 131 1.50 -8.27 6.72
N TYR A 132 2.08 -9.44 7.02
CA TYR A 132 3.53 -9.57 7.06
C TYR A 132 4.16 -9.36 5.68
N LEU A 133 3.57 -9.93 4.63
CA LEU A 133 3.99 -9.70 3.24
C LEU A 133 3.83 -8.24 2.82
N SER A 134 2.71 -7.59 3.15
CA SER A 134 2.46 -6.19 2.82
C SER A 134 3.46 -5.25 3.51
N SER A 135 4.02 -5.65 4.65
CA SER A 135 5.02 -4.87 5.40
C SER A 135 6.36 -4.73 4.66
N PHE A 136 6.63 -5.53 3.62
CA PHE A 136 7.85 -5.41 2.79
C PHE A 136 7.71 -4.46 1.60
N TYR A 137 6.51 -3.98 1.32
CA TYR A 137 6.22 -3.11 0.19
C TYR A 137 6.06 -1.67 0.64
N VAL A 138 6.37 -0.74 -0.25
CA VAL A 138 6.07 0.68 -0.10
C VAL A 138 4.70 0.94 -0.69
N TRP A 139 3.79 1.49 0.11
CA TRP A 139 2.41 1.75 -0.29
C TRP A 139 2.11 3.23 -0.48
N ASP A 140 2.91 4.09 0.12
CA ASP A 140 2.70 5.53 0.12
C ASP A 140 4.02 6.27 -0.16
N ILE A 141 3.95 7.27 -1.02
CA ILE A 141 5.05 8.19 -1.35
C ILE A 141 4.55 9.59 -1.04
N SER A 142 5.24 10.30 -0.17
CA SER A 142 4.88 11.66 0.22
C SER A 142 6.04 12.61 0.04
N PHE A 143 5.72 13.83 -0.37
CA PHE A 143 6.67 14.93 -0.49
C PHE A 143 6.43 15.93 0.65
N ASP A 144 7.51 16.53 1.13
CA ASP A 144 7.47 17.55 2.18
C ASP A 144 8.46 18.67 1.86
N GLY A 145 8.11 19.90 2.21
CA GLY A 145 8.94 21.09 1.96
C GLY A 145 8.85 21.67 0.54
N ASN A 146 7.85 21.27 -0.24
CA ASN A 146 7.61 21.80 -1.57
C ASN A 146 6.70 23.04 -1.52
N HIS A 147 7.13 24.12 -2.17
CA HIS A 147 6.38 25.38 -2.22
C HIS A 147 6.09 25.81 -3.66
N ARG A 148 7.10 25.71 -4.53
CA ARG A 148 7.00 26.08 -5.94
C ARG A 148 6.77 24.85 -6.83
N PHE A 149 7.27 23.68 -6.46
CA PHE A 149 6.99 22.42 -7.14
C PHE A 149 5.76 21.72 -6.54
N THR A 150 4.70 21.52 -7.32
CA THR A 150 3.51 20.81 -6.84
C THR A 150 3.78 19.31 -6.69
N ASP A 151 3.07 18.66 -5.76
CA ASP A 151 3.11 17.21 -5.56
C ASP A 151 2.90 16.44 -6.87
N GLU A 152 2.01 16.93 -7.74
CA GLU A 152 1.69 16.31 -9.02
C GLU A 152 2.89 16.27 -9.98
N MET A 153 3.68 17.34 -10.02
CA MET A 153 4.89 17.39 -10.85
C MET A 153 5.95 16.41 -10.35
N LEU A 154 6.16 16.37 -9.03
CA LEU A 154 7.11 15.46 -8.39
C LEU A 154 6.68 13.99 -8.59
N LEU A 155 5.39 13.69 -8.43
CA LEU A 155 4.84 12.35 -8.70
C LEU A 155 5.02 11.93 -10.16
N HIS A 156 4.72 12.82 -11.11
CA HIS A 156 4.90 12.52 -12.53
C HIS A 156 6.38 12.29 -12.87
N PHE A 157 7.30 12.97 -12.19
CA PHE A 157 8.73 12.70 -12.33
C PHE A 157 9.10 11.33 -11.76
N MET A 158 8.57 10.95 -10.60
CA MET A 158 8.78 9.62 -10.03
C MET A 158 8.33 8.49 -10.97
N ASP A 159 7.27 8.70 -11.76
CA ASP A 159 6.81 7.73 -12.75
C ASP A 159 7.81 7.49 -13.90
N THR A 160 8.66 8.48 -14.19
CA THR A 160 9.75 8.34 -15.18
C THR A 160 10.94 7.55 -14.63
N ILE A 161 11.02 7.44 -13.30
CA ILE A 161 12.03 6.69 -12.58
C ILE A 161 11.46 5.30 -12.28
N PRO A 162 12.28 4.25 -12.15
CA PRO A 162 11.83 2.94 -11.70
C PRO A 162 11.34 2.90 -10.24
N VAL A 163 10.93 4.00 -9.62
CA VAL A 163 10.47 4.05 -8.22
C VAL A 163 8.97 4.34 -8.18
N GLN A 164 8.18 3.30 -7.92
CA GLN A 164 6.72 3.32 -7.95
C GLN A 164 6.10 2.77 -6.67
N CYS A 165 4.84 3.13 -6.43
CA CYS A 165 4.04 2.52 -5.36
C CYS A 165 3.87 1.01 -5.60
N GLY A 166 4.00 0.20 -4.54
CA GLY A 166 3.94 -1.25 -4.61
C GLY A 166 5.28 -1.94 -4.85
N MET A 167 6.40 -1.20 -4.83
CA MET A 167 7.73 -1.77 -4.91
C MET A 167 8.25 -2.32 -3.57
N ARG A 168 9.17 -3.28 -3.65
CA ARG A 168 9.83 -3.83 -2.45
C ARG A 168 10.83 -2.81 -1.92
N LYS A 169 10.86 -2.66 -0.59
CA LYS A 169 11.79 -1.75 0.11
C LYS A 169 13.26 -1.96 -0.25
N LYS A 170 13.66 -3.19 -0.58
CA LYS A 170 15.05 -3.54 -0.94
C LYS A 170 15.49 -3.03 -2.31
N GLU A 171 14.54 -2.74 -3.19
CA GLU A 171 14.81 -2.32 -4.57
C GLU A 171 14.98 -0.81 -4.68
N ILE A 172 14.48 -0.06 -3.69
CA ILE A 172 14.55 1.39 -3.65
C ILE A 172 15.88 1.80 -3.01
N SER A 173 16.74 2.43 -3.80
CA SER A 173 17.97 3.08 -3.32
C SER A 173 17.69 4.56 -3.03
N CYS A 174 17.60 4.94 -1.76
CA CYS A 174 17.34 6.33 -1.35
C CYS A 174 18.39 7.30 -1.91
N GLY A 175 19.67 6.91 -1.87
CA GLY A 175 20.76 7.77 -2.35
C GLY A 175 20.74 7.98 -3.87
N ASP A 176 20.32 7.00 -4.65
CA ASP A 176 20.18 7.16 -6.10
C ASP A 176 18.95 7.98 -6.46
N LEU A 177 17.85 7.80 -5.70
CA LEU A 177 16.65 8.60 -5.83
C LEU A 177 16.93 10.09 -5.58
N GLU A 178 17.63 10.43 -4.50
CA GLU A 178 18.03 11.80 -4.17
C GLU A 178 18.86 12.44 -5.29
N LYS A 179 19.81 11.70 -5.86
CA LYS A 179 20.65 12.18 -6.97
C LYS A 179 19.82 12.44 -8.22
N GLN A 180 18.89 11.54 -8.57
CA GLN A 180 18.05 11.70 -9.75
C GLN A 180 17.14 12.92 -9.65
N ILE A 181 16.53 13.15 -8.47
CA ILE A 181 15.71 14.33 -8.22
C ILE A 181 16.55 15.61 -8.33
N ARG A 182 17.74 15.64 -7.72
CA ARG A 182 18.64 16.80 -7.80
C ARG A 182 19.10 17.11 -9.22
N ASN A 183 19.33 16.08 -10.03
CA ASN A 183 19.75 16.26 -11.43
C ASN A 183 18.61 16.77 -12.32
N ALA A 184 17.37 16.33 -12.07
CA ALA A 184 16.21 16.75 -12.85
C ALA A 184 15.76 18.18 -12.51
N PHE A 185 15.92 18.60 -11.25
CA PHE A 185 15.49 19.92 -10.78
C PHE A 185 16.65 20.68 -10.15
N PRO A 186 17.45 21.42 -10.95
CA PRO A 186 18.56 22.22 -10.45
C PRO A 186 18.15 23.34 -9.48
N GLU A 187 16.87 23.70 -9.47
CA GLU A 187 16.30 24.68 -8.54
C GLU A 187 16.11 24.12 -7.12
N ILE A 188 16.18 22.80 -6.94
CA ILE A 188 16.12 22.16 -5.63
C ILE A 188 17.52 22.16 -5.01
N GLY A 189 17.69 22.91 -3.93
CA GLY A 189 18.98 23.02 -3.23
C GLY A 189 19.35 21.79 -2.42
N TRP A 190 18.36 21.08 -1.86
CA TRP A 190 18.58 19.90 -1.03
C TRP A 190 17.41 18.91 -1.12
N VAL A 191 17.74 17.61 -1.09
CA VAL A 191 16.79 16.49 -1.14
C VAL A 191 17.26 15.42 -0.17
N SER A 192 16.33 14.82 0.58
CA SER A 192 16.55 13.65 1.42
C SER A 192 15.38 12.68 1.31
N ALA A 193 15.65 11.41 1.03
CA ALA A 193 14.65 10.36 0.92
C ALA A 193 14.73 9.40 2.11
N GLU A 194 13.68 9.36 2.92
CA GLU A 194 13.59 8.48 4.09
C GLU A 194 12.50 7.42 3.88
N LEU A 195 12.80 6.18 4.27
CA LEU A 195 11.84 5.08 4.26
C LEU A 195 11.40 4.75 5.68
N THR A 196 10.24 5.26 6.08
CA THR A 196 9.66 5.06 7.42
C THR A 196 8.50 4.05 7.34
N GLY A 197 8.71 2.84 7.86
CA GLY A 197 7.67 1.80 7.78
C GLY A 197 7.38 1.44 6.32
N THR A 198 6.11 1.49 5.88
CA THR A 198 5.70 1.24 4.49
C THR A 198 5.54 2.53 3.65
N ARG A 199 6.08 3.65 4.14
CA ARG A 199 5.98 4.96 3.51
C ARG A 199 7.37 5.46 3.11
N LEU A 200 7.48 6.02 1.91
CA LEU A 200 8.65 6.73 1.42
C LEU A 200 8.35 8.23 1.51
N THR A 201 9.13 8.95 2.31
CA THR A 201 9.01 10.41 2.45
C THR A 201 10.21 11.07 1.79
N VAL A 202 9.96 11.96 0.84
CA VAL A 202 10.99 12.75 0.17
C VAL A 202 10.89 14.18 0.68
N HIS A 203 11.86 14.59 1.48
CA HIS A 203 12.00 15.97 1.94
C HIS A 203 12.76 16.76 0.88
N VAL A 204 12.15 17.84 0.42
CA VAL A 204 12.68 18.72 -0.60
C VAL A 204 12.85 20.10 0.02
N ARG A 205 13.99 20.75 -0.24
CA ARG A 205 14.18 22.17 0.07
C ARG A 205 14.59 22.90 -1.19
N GLU A 206 13.68 23.74 -1.66
CA GLU A 206 13.88 24.58 -2.83
C GLU A 206 14.90 25.69 -2.51
N ASN A 207 15.63 26.14 -3.54
CA ASN A 207 16.57 27.23 -3.38
C ASN A 207 15.86 28.56 -3.61
N ASP A 208 15.64 29.33 -2.54
CA ASP A 208 14.88 30.60 -2.57
C ASP A 208 15.63 31.75 -3.26
N GLY A 209 16.92 31.58 -3.55
CA GLY A 209 17.74 32.53 -4.29
C GLY A 209 18.86 31.73 -4.96
N ILE A 210 19.02 31.79 -6.26
CA ILE A 210 19.59 32.93 -6.97
C ILE A 210 19.01 32.79 -8.38
N LEU A 211 18.29 33.80 -8.86
CA LEU A 211 18.11 34.03 -10.29
C LEU A 211 19.49 33.84 -10.89
N LYS A 212 19.73 32.72 -11.60
CA LYS A 212 21.00 32.49 -12.29
C LYS A 212 21.27 33.80 -13.04
N ALA A 213 22.25 34.56 -12.58
CA ALA A 213 22.80 35.63 -13.38
C ALA A 213 23.22 34.92 -14.65
N GLU A 214 22.45 35.15 -15.72
CA GLU A 214 22.81 34.65 -17.04
C GLU A 214 24.27 35.03 -17.19
N THR A 215 25.13 34.01 -17.26
CA THR A 215 26.56 34.23 -17.37
C THR A 215 26.74 34.76 -18.77
N GLY A 216 26.62 36.08 -18.91
CA GLY A 216 26.92 36.79 -20.13
C GLY A 216 28.32 36.39 -20.58
N SER A 217 28.54 36.41 -21.88
CA SER A 217 29.85 36.19 -22.48
C SER A 217 30.91 37.04 -21.74
N ASP A 218 32.05 36.44 -21.38
CA ASP A 218 33.23 37.10 -20.79
C ASP A 218 33.96 38.04 -21.78
N ALA A 219 33.23 38.55 -22.78
CA ALA A 219 33.73 39.48 -23.76
C ALA A 219 33.94 40.85 -23.10
N PRO A 220 35.02 41.58 -23.42
CA PRO A 220 35.24 42.91 -22.87
C PRO A 220 34.07 43.84 -23.19
N CYS A 221 33.46 44.41 -22.15
CA CYS A 221 32.25 45.21 -22.27
C CYS A 221 32.25 46.37 -21.26
N GLU A 222 31.44 47.38 -21.52
CA GLU A 222 31.20 48.49 -20.59
C GLU A 222 29.81 48.35 -19.97
N LEU A 223 29.68 48.74 -18.70
CA LEU A 223 28.40 48.72 -18.00
C LEU A 223 27.67 50.05 -18.25
N THR A 224 26.49 49.98 -18.86
CA THR A 224 25.65 51.15 -19.17
C THR A 224 24.34 51.15 -18.38
N ALA A 225 23.77 52.32 -18.15
CA ALA A 225 22.50 52.45 -17.43
C ALA A 225 21.32 51.99 -18.29
N GLY A 226 20.54 51.03 -17.79
CA GLY A 226 19.32 50.56 -18.46
C GLY A 226 18.08 51.43 -18.25
N SER A 227 18.14 52.41 -17.35
CA SER A 227 17.05 53.35 -17.06
C SER A 227 17.59 54.62 -16.43
N ASP A 228 16.83 55.70 -16.54
CA ASP A 228 17.13 56.97 -15.90
C ASP A 228 16.96 56.87 -14.37
N GLY A 229 17.84 57.51 -13.61
CA GLY A 229 17.75 57.57 -12.15
C GLY A 229 18.93 58.27 -11.47
N THR A 230 18.84 58.43 -10.16
CA THR A 230 19.92 59.00 -9.34
C THR A 230 20.70 57.89 -8.66
N VAL A 231 22.02 57.86 -8.81
CA VAL A 231 22.86 56.79 -8.28
C VAL A 231 22.98 56.91 -6.76
N THR A 232 22.62 55.86 -6.02
CA THR A 232 22.65 55.86 -4.55
C THR A 232 23.87 55.10 -3.99
N LYS A 233 24.22 53.98 -4.62
CA LYS A 233 25.33 53.12 -4.17
C LYS A 233 25.98 52.41 -5.35
N ILE A 234 27.30 52.30 -5.30
CA ILE A 234 28.11 51.64 -6.34
C ILE A 234 29.03 50.63 -5.66
N ILE A 235 29.04 49.38 -6.13
CA ILE A 235 29.95 48.32 -5.72
C ILE A 235 30.59 47.74 -6.98
N VAL A 236 31.90 47.94 -7.17
CA VAL A 236 32.59 47.53 -8.40
C VAL A 236 33.52 46.35 -8.12
N ARG A 237 33.39 45.29 -8.92
CA ARG A 237 34.25 44.10 -8.90
C ARG A 237 35.35 44.21 -9.95
N ASN A 238 35.02 44.68 -11.16
CA ASN A 238 35.96 44.84 -12.27
C ASN A 238 35.62 46.06 -13.14
N GLY A 239 36.63 46.81 -13.58
CA GLY A 239 36.50 48.03 -14.39
C GLY A 239 36.66 49.35 -13.61
N ILE A 240 36.58 50.48 -14.31
CA ILE A 240 36.76 51.83 -13.75
C ILE A 240 35.41 52.56 -13.68
N VAL A 241 35.06 53.04 -12.49
CA VAL A 241 33.82 53.80 -12.25
C VAL A 241 33.91 55.18 -12.91
N ARG A 242 32.87 55.56 -13.65
CA ARG A 242 32.73 56.89 -14.28
C ARG A 242 31.75 57.82 -13.57
N VAL A 243 30.88 57.25 -12.73
CA VAL A 243 29.83 57.98 -11.99
C VAL A 243 30.10 57.95 -10.49
N LYS A 244 29.53 58.90 -9.74
CA LYS A 244 29.60 58.97 -8.28
C LYS A 244 28.20 58.83 -7.68
N ALA A 245 28.16 58.45 -6.40
CA ALA A 245 26.91 58.49 -5.65
C ALA A 245 26.39 59.94 -5.59
N GLY A 246 25.12 60.14 -5.96
CA GLY A 246 24.47 61.44 -6.10
C GLY A 246 24.35 61.93 -7.54
N ASP A 247 25.02 61.30 -8.52
CA ASP A 247 24.91 61.70 -9.92
C ASP A 247 23.58 61.24 -10.54
N GLU A 248 22.99 62.08 -11.38
CA GLU A 248 21.86 61.71 -12.25
C GLU A 248 22.40 61.04 -13.52
N VAL A 249 21.92 59.83 -13.80
CA VAL A 249 22.28 59.07 -15.00
C VAL A 249 21.07 58.88 -15.90
N LYS A 250 21.30 58.94 -17.21
CA LYS A 250 20.31 58.66 -18.24
C LYS A 250 20.56 57.28 -18.85
N THR A 251 19.52 56.75 -19.46
CA THR A 251 19.54 55.49 -20.18
C THR A 251 20.62 55.54 -21.27
N GLY A 252 21.59 54.63 -21.21
CA GLY A 252 22.75 54.56 -22.10
C GLY A 252 24.04 55.18 -21.56
N ASP A 253 24.02 55.89 -20.44
CA ASP A 253 25.24 56.45 -19.85
C ASP A 253 26.18 55.36 -19.34
N VAL A 254 27.48 55.53 -19.55
CA VAL A 254 28.52 54.58 -19.11
C VAL A 254 28.76 54.74 -17.61
N LEU A 255 28.36 53.73 -16.85
CA LEU A 255 28.52 53.68 -15.39
C LEU A 255 29.93 53.20 -15.01
N VAL A 256 30.39 52.12 -15.67
CA VAL A 256 31.70 51.52 -15.46
C VAL A 256 32.33 51.18 -16.81
N SER A 257 33.53 51.69 -17.05
CA SER A 257 34.28 51.40 -18.26
C SER A 257 35.14 50.14 -18.10
N GLY A 258 35.09 49.26 -19.11
CA GLY A 258 35.93 48.09 -19.24
C GLY A 258 37.34 48.40 -19.78
N LYS A 259 37.70 49.68 -19.99
CA LYS A 259 39.02 50.10 -20.44
C LYS A 259 39.87 50.50 -19.23
N LEU A 260 40.87 49.68 -18.90
CA LEU A 260 41.85 49.92 -17.84
C LEU A 260 43.15 50.48 -18.46
N PRO A 261 43.36 51.80 -18.46
CA PRO A 261 44.66 52.37 -18.78
C PRO A 261 45.68 52.01 -17.70
N ILE A 262 46.81 51.45 -18.11
CA ILE A 262 47.98 51.18 -17.28
C ILE A 262 48.97 52.31 -17.55
N TYR A 263 49.32 53.03 -16.50
CA TYR A 263 50.30 54.12 -16.53
C TYR A 263 51.64 53.62 -15.99
N ASP A 264 52.75 54.16 -16.52
CA ASP A 264 54.10 53.95 -15.98
C ASP A 264 54.34 54.85 -14.76
N ASP A 265 55.48 54.66 -14.07
CA ASP A 265 55.91 55.49 -12.94
C ASP A 265 56.09 56.98 -13.32
N SER A 266 56.18 57.28 -14.62
CA SER A 266 56.22 58.63 -15.19
C SER A 266 54.85 59.16 -15.66
N GLU A 267 53.75 58.52 -15.25
CA GLU A 267 52.35 58.83 -15.63
C GLU A 267 52.06 58.77 -17.14
N THR A 268 52.93 58.15 -17.92
CA THR A 268 52.73 57.94 -19.36
C THR A 268 51.88 56.70 -19.60
N LEU A 269 50.92 56.78 -20.53
CA LEU A 269 50.04 55.66 -20.87
C LEU A 269 50.83 54.56 -21.60
N VAL A 270 51.02 53.42 -20.95
CA VAL A 270 51.80 52.29 -21.50
C VAL A 270 50.91 51.36 -22.31
N LYS A 271 49.74 51.01 -21.75
CA LYS A 271 48.86 50.00 -22.34
C LYS A 271 47.43 50.15 -21.84
N THR A 272 46.44 49.89 -22.69
CA THR A 272 45.04 49.78 -22.28
C THR A 272 44.63 48.32 -22.28
N ASN A 273 44.31 47.77 -21.10
CA ASN A 273 43.71 46.45 -20.98
C ASN A 273 42.18 46.56 -21.09
N LEU A 274 41.59 45.65 -21.85
CA LEU A 274 40.14 45.54 -22.01
C LEU A 274 39.64 44.40 -21.11
N VAL A 275 38.69 44.71 -20.24
CA VAL A 275 38.06 43.77 -19.32
C VAL A 275 36.54 43.83 -19.45
N HIS A 276 35.87 42.76 -19.01
CA HIS A 276 34.43 42.78 -18.79
C HIS A 276 34.13 43.61 -17.53
N ALA A 277 33.49 44.78 -17.70
CA ALA A 277 33.08 45.60 -16.57
C ALA A 277 32.02 44.86 -15.74
N ASP A 278 32.28 44.68 -14.43
CA ASP A 278 31.37 44.01 -13.50
C ASP A 278 31.20 44.87 -12.25
N ALA A 279 29.97 45.34 -12.03
CA ALA A 279 29.61 46.17 -10.90
C ALA A 279 28.10 46.10 -10.61
N GLU A 280 27.76 46.26 -9.34
CA GLU A 280 26.40 46.49 -8.86
C GLU A 280 26.20 48.00 -8.63
N VAL A 281 25.37 48.62 -9.48
CA VAL A 281 25.01 50.04 -9.38
C VAL A 281 23.54 50.15 -8.99
N TYR A 282 23.29 50.73 -7.84
CA TYR A 282 21.95 51.00 -7.34
C TYR A 282 21.55 52.44 -7.69
N ALA A 283 20.41 52.59 -8.35
CA ALA A 283 19.85 53.89 -8.71
C ALA A 283 18.38 53.97 -8.29
N GLU A 284 17.96 55.13 -7.80
CA GLU A 284 16.56 55.42 -7.49
C GLU A 284 15.86 55.98 -8.73
N THR A 285 14.72 55.40 -9.08
CA THR A 285 13.92 55.80 -10.25
C THR A 285 12.45 55.81 -9.90
N THR A 286 11.71 56.79 -10.42
CA THR A 286 10.25 56.88 -10.24
C THR A 286 9.57 56.39 -11.50
N ARG A 287 8.75 55.34 -11.39
CA ARG A 287 7.98 54.78 -12.51
C ARG A 287 6.49 54.87 -12.23
N THR A 288 5.72 55.41 -13.18
CA THR A 288 4.26 55.39 -13.13
C THR A 288 3.76 54.11 -13.77
N VAL A 289 3.04 53.26 -13.02
CA VAL A 289 2.42 52.04 -13.54
C VAL A 289 0.92 52.23 -13.62
N THR A 290 0.34 51.96 -14.80
CA THR A 290 -1.11 51.99 -15.01
C THR A 290 -1.66 50.57 -15.05
N TRP A 291 -2.61 50.27 -14.18
CA TRP A 291 -3.34 49.00 -14.19
C TRP A 291 -4.78 49.23 -14.68
N LYS A 292 -5.30 48.30 -15.49
CA LYS A 292 -6.69 48.33 -15.96
C LYS A 292 -7.51 47.34 -15.13
N ILE A 293 -8.49 47.85 -14.38
CA ILE A 293 -9.47 47.03 -13.67
C ILE A 293 -10.74 46.97 -14.53
N PRO A 294 -11.27 45.79 -14.88
CA PRO A 294 -12.52 45.68 -15.62
C PRO A 294 -13.71 46.13 -14.74
N VAL A 295 -14.54 47.04 -15.27
CA VAL A 295 -15.68 47.68 -14.56
C VAL A 295 -16.87 46.74 -14.37
N VAL A 296 -16.94 45.63 -15.11
CA VAL A 296 -18.09 44.73 -15.11
C VAL A 296 -17.65 43.32 -14.74
N GLU A 297 -18.14 42.84 -13.61
CA GLU A 297 -18.00 41.45 -13.17
C GLU A 297 -19.35 40.74 -13.34
N GLU A 298 -19.39 39.66 -14.13
CA GLU A 298 -20.61 38.87 -14.33
C GLU A 298 -20.81 37.92 -13.15
N ILE A 299 -21.64 38.31 -12.17
CA ILE A 299 -21.98 37.46 -11.01
C ILE A 299 -23.17 36.55 -11.34
N ARG A 300 -22.97 35.22 -11.30
CA ARG A 300 -24.05 34.22 -11.49
C ARG A 300 -24.65 33.81 -10.14
N ALA A 301 -25.91 34.20 -9.88
CA ALA A 301 -26.62 33.88 -8.63
C ALA A 301 -27.45 32.58 -8.70
N GLY A 302 -27.02 31.50 -8.03
CA GLY A 302 -27.67 30.18 -8.13
C GLY A 302 -29.15 30.15 -7.69
N THR A 303 -30.03 29.52 -8.48
CA THR A 303 -31.50 29.45 -8.24
C THR A 303 -31.96 28.42 -7.19
N GLY A 304 -31.04 27.85 -6.40
CA GLY A 304 -31.33 26.88 -5.32
C GLY A 304 -31.80 25.49 -5.74
N LYS A 305 -32.27 25.29 -6.98
CA LYS A 305 -32.72 23.97 -7.48
C LYS A 305 -31.52 23.05 -7.74
N LYS A 306 -31.54 21.87 -7.11
CA LYS A 306 -30.52 20.82 -7.25
C LYS A 306 -31.14 19.52 -7.78
N ARG A 307 -30.49 18.83 -8.73
CA ARG A 307 -30.84 17.45 -9.13
C ARG A 307 -29.64 16.56 -8.92
N LYS A 308 -29.84 15.36 -8.38
CA LYS A 308 -28.74 14.42 -8.13
C LYS A 308 -28.65 13.38 -9.24
N GLY A 309 -27.44 13.01 -9.62
CA GLY A 309 -27.14 11.90 -10.53
C GLY A 309 -26.03 11.02 -9.96
N VAL A 310 -25.88 9.80 -10.50
CA VAL A 310 -24.83 8.87 -10.06
C VAL A 310 -23.78 8.73 -11.16
N PHE A 311 -22.51 8.88 -10.77
CA PHE A 311 -21.36 8.63 -11.63
C PHE A 311 -20.65 7.37 -11.18
N PHE A 312 -20.26 6.55 -12.15
CA PHE A 312 -19.33 5.46 -11.89
C PHE A 312 -18.23 5.45 -12.95
N LYS A 313 -16.98 5.51 -12.49
CA LYS A 313 -15.81 5.39 -13.36
C LYS A 313 -15.07 4.11 -13.01
N PHE A 314 -14.94 3.22 -13.99
CA PHE A 314 -14.23 1.96 -13.85
C PHE A 314 -13.25 1.78 -15.01
N LEU A 315 -11.96 1.76 -14.69
CA LEU A 315 -10.84 1.80 -15.64
C LEU A 315 -10.99 2.95 -16.66
N ASP A 316 -11.41 2.64 -17.89
CA ASP A 316 -11.58 3.57 -19.02
C ASP A 316 -13.05 3.77 -19.43
N THR A 317 -14.01 3.13 -18.74
CA THR A 317 -15.43 3.28 -19.05
C THR A 317 -16.09 4.24 -18.06
N GLU A 318 -16.64 5.32 -18.59
CA GLU A 318 -17.37 6.33 -17.83
C GLU A 318 -18.88 6.09 -17.98
N PHE A 319 -19.54 5.73 -16.87
CA PHE A 319 -20.99 5.58 -16.85
C PHE A 319 -21.62 6.74 -16.08
N CYS A 320 -22.30 7.62 -16.80
CA CYS A 320 -23.04 8.73 -16.24
C CYS A 320 -24.54 8.44 -16.33
N PHE A 321 -25.20 8.30 -15.18
CA PHE A 321 -26.65 8.20 -15.11
C PHE A 321 -27.24 9.48 -14.52
N LEU A 322 -27.76 10.33 -15.42
CA LEU A 322 -28.52 11.53 -15.08
C LEU A 322 -30.01 11.19 -15.18
N MET A 323 -30.78 11.51 -14.13
CA MET A 323 -32.24 11.37 -14.20
C MET A 323 -32.80 12.24 -15.35
N PRO A 324 -33.64 11.68 -16.24
CA PRO A 324 -34.15 12.40 -17.40
C PRO A 324 -34.95 13.63 -16.99
N ASP A 325 -34.76 14.72 -17.73
CA ASP A 325 -35.47 15.97 -17.47
C ASP A 325 -36.94 15.88 -17.89
N LEU A 326 -37.79 15.46 -16.96
CA LEU A 326 -39.25 15.40 -17.14
C LEU A 326 -39.90 16.75 -17.48
N LYS A 327 -39.23 17.89 -17.25
CA LYS A 327 -39.80 19.23 -17.46
C LYS A 327 -39.22 20.00 -18.66
N LYS A 328 -38.28 19.43 -19.43
CA LYS A 328 -37.61 20.07 -20.59
C LYS A 328 -37.22 21.54 -20.34
N GLU A 329 -36.54 21.83 -19.22
CA GLU A 329 -36.04 23.18 -18.93
C GLU A 329 -34.60 23.32 -19.44
N SER A 330 -34.34 24.34 -20.28
CA SER A 330 -33.19 24.40 -21.18
C SER A 330 -31.85 24.91 -20.60
N SER A 331 -31.71 25.09 -19.28
CA SER A 331 -30.45 25.62 -18.71
C SER A 331 -30.08 25.04 -17.34
N TRP A 332 -29.28 23.97 -17.36
CA TRP A 332 -28.67 23.37 -16.17
C TRP A 332 -27.15 23.52 -16.26
N GLU A 333 -26.51 23.96 -15.18
CA GLU A 333 -25.07 23.86 -15.04
C GLU A 333 -24.74 22.55 -14.32
N LEU A 334 -23.90 21.73 -14.97
CA LEU A 334 -23.40 20.47 -14.43
C LEU A 334 -22.31 20.80 -13.41
N PHE A 335 -22.59 20.59 -12.13
CA PHE A 335 -21.57 20.54 -11.10
C PHE A 335 -21.28 19.08 -10.76
N MET A 336 -20.02 18.69 -10.99
CA MET A 336 -19.49 17.39 -10.62
C MET A 336 -18.77 17.53 -9.28
N GLU A 337 -19.19 16.73 -8.29
CA GLU A 337 -18.50 16.62 -7.02
C GLU A 337 -17.99 15.18 -6.91
N GLU A 338 -16.68 15.00 -7.15
CA GLU A 338 -16.03 13.70 -7.07
C GLU A 338 -15.67 13.39 -5.62
N SER A 339 -16.38 12.45 -5.01
CA SER A 339 -16.11 11.97 -3.66
C SER A 339 -15.35 10.65 -3.72
N GLN A 340 -14.03 10.68 -3.89
CA GLN A 340 -13.22 9.46 -3.84
C GLN A 340 -13.42 8.75 -2.49
N LEU A 341 -13.82 7.48 -2.52
CA LEU A 341 -13.97 6.67 -1.30
C LEU A 341 -12.57 6.44 -0.70
N ARG A 342 -12.20 7.28 0.25
CA ARG A 342 -10.96 7.15 1.01
C ARG A 342 -11.15 6.04 2.06
N PHE A 343 -10.58 4.86 1.82
CA PHE A 343 -10.57 3.75 2.79
C PHE A 343 -9.72 4.05 4.05
N SER A 344 -8.94 5.13 4.04
CA SER A 344 -8.29 5.72 5.22
C SER A 344 -8.02 7.21 4.97
N LYS A 345 -8.03 8.04 6.03
CA LYS A 345 -8.01 9.51 5.94
C LYS A 345 -6.68 10.14 5.49
N ILE A 346 -5.67 9.36 5.14
CA ILE A 346 -4.33 9.84 4.82
C ILE A 346 -3.85 9.08 3.58
N LEU A 347 -4.10 9.66 2.41
CA LEU A 347 -3.54 9.19 1.15
C LEU A 347 -3.39 10.43 0.24
N PRO A 348 -2.15 10.83 -0.08
CA PRO A 348 -1.88 11.91 -1.02
C PRO A 348 -2.23 11.49 -2.46
N SER A 349 -2.36 12.51 -3.31
CA SER A 349 -2.98 12.61 -4.63
C SER A 349 -2.48 11.65 -5.72
N GLY A 350 -1.56 10.72 -5.42
CA GLY A 350 -0.85 9.88 -6.39
C GLY A 350 -1.49 8.53 -6.73
N LEU A 351 -2.55 8.11 -6.03
CA LEU A 351 -3.27 6.87 -6.38
C LEU A 351 -4.30 7.14 -7.49
N ARG A 352 -3.81 7.46 -8.70
CA ARG A 352 -4.61 7.56 -9.94
C ARG A 352 -4.63 6.25 -10.74
N ARG A 353 -4.30 5.11 -10.13
CA ARG A 353 -4.70 3.79 -10.66
C ARG A 353 -5.33 2.96 -9.55
N ASP A 354 -6.66 2.92 -9.64
CA ASP A 354 -7.59 1.95 -9.10
C ASP A 354 -7.68 1.86 -7.57
N PRO A 355 -8.65 2.59 -6.99
CA PRO A 355 -9.91 1.92 -6.67
C PRO A 355 -11.15 2.78 -6.96
N CYS A 356 -12.10 2.20 -7.71
CA CYS A 356 -13.54 2.49 -7.72
C CYS A 356 -13.95 3.93 -7.29
N CYS A 357 -13.80 4.91 -8.19
CA CYS A 357 -14.26 6.27 -7.94
C CYS A 357 -15.79 6.31 -8.04
N GLN A 358 -16.47 6.49 -6.90
CA GLN A 358 -17.90 6.76 -6.84
C GLN A 358 -18.12 8.26 -6.66
N GLY A 359 -18.85 8.89 -7.59
CA GLY A 359 -19.17 10.32 -7.53
C GLY A 359 -20.67 10.55 -7.52
N ILE A 360 -21.11 11.64 -6.87
CA ILE A 360 -22.49 12.10 -6.93
C ILE A 360 -22.50 13.38 -7.76
N TYR A 361 -23.24 13.39 -8.87
CA TYR A 361 -23.53 14.62 -9.58
C TYR A 361 -24.58 15.42 -8.85
N SER A 362 -24.45 16.75 -8.86
CA SER A 362 -25.49 17.66 -8.42
C SER A 362 -25.66 18.74 -9.49
N LEU A 363 -26.65 18.58 -10.37
CA LEU A 363 -27.02 19.63 -11.32
C LEU A 363 -27.63 20.79 -10.55
N ARG A 364 -27.10 22.00 -10.75
CA ARG A 364 -27.72 23.21 -10.20
C ARG A 364 -28.33 24.01 -11.35
N LYS A 365 -29.56 24.50 -11.18
CA LYS A 365 -30.21 25.29 -12.23
C LYS A 365 -29.54 26.67 -12.31
N SER A 366 -29.02 27.02 -13.47
CA SER A 366 -28.38 28.33 -13.72
C SER A 366 -29.47 29.42 -13.78
N PRO A 367 -29.28 30.60 -13.16
CA PRO A 367 -30.20 31.71 -13.28
C PRO A 367 -30.15 32.36 -14.67
N HIS A 368 -31.18 33.16 -14.98
CA HIS A 368 -31.07 34.16 -16.04
C HIS A 368 -29.97 35.19 -15.71
N LYS A 369 -29.25 35.63 -16.74
CA LYS A 369 -28.21 36.67 -16.66
C LYS A 369 -28.78 37.93 -16.00
N ILE A 370 -28.21 38.34 -14.87
CA ILE A 370 -28.46 39.65 -14.27
C ILE A 370 -27.15 40.42 -14.38
N ARG A 371 -27.15 41.52 -15.14
CA ARG A 371 -26.02 42.46 -15.18
C ARG A 371 -26.10 43.32 -13.91
N SER A 372 -25.16 43.18 -12.99
CA SER A 372 -24.96 44.16 -11.93
C SER A 372 -23.96 45.21 -12.42
N PHE A 373 -24.37 46.48 -12.40
CA PHE A 373 -23.46 47.60 -12.58
C PHE A 373 -22.78 47.89 -11.24
N GLY A 374 -21.47 47.66 -11.16
CA GLY A 374 -20.65 48.24 -10.10
C GLY A 374 -20.39 49.70 -10.43
N PHE A 375 -20.85 50.61 -9.59
CA PHE A 375 -20.38 51.99 -9.62
C PHE A 375 -19.12 52.07 -8.74
N CYS A 376 -18.05 52.66 -9.30
CA CYS A 376 -16.84 53.02 -8.56
C CYS A 376 -17.11 54.12 -7.53
#